data_AF-A0A7C9A878-F1
#
_entry.id   AF-A0A7C9A878-F1
#
_cell.length_a   1.000
_cell.length_b   1.000
_cell.length_c   1.000
_cell.angle_alpha   90.00
_cell.angle_beta   90.00
_cell.angle_gamma   90.00
#
_symmetry.space_group_name_H-M   'P 1'
#
loop_
_entity.id
_entity.type
_entity.pdbx_description
1 polymer ?
#
loop_
_entity_poly.entity_id
_entity_poly.type
_entity_poly.pdbx_seq_one_letter_code
_entity_poly.pdbx_strand_id
1 'polypeptide(L)'
;TLDVEYDRVSCQYPGKTLLLKVLEDSRYNSYLSMQFLHQAGSYDITAVQVFDDENLEWLPCLRAYGAVWNLSKPPKGPLTVKFLLDGGPCAPAPILVSQWI
;
A
#
# COMPACT_ATOMS: atom_id res chain seq x y z
N THR A 1 16.45 -1.02 -36.90
CA THR A 1 16.02 -0.75 -35.51
C THR A 1 14.51 -0.75 -35.50
N LEU A 2 13.88 -1.23 -34.43
CA LEU A 2 12.43 -1.30 -34.32
C LEU A 2 12.01 -0.21 -33.32
N ASP A 3 11.24 0.77 -33.80
CA ASP A 3 10.76 1.86 -32.97
C ASP A 3 9.48 1.43 -32.26
N VAL A 4 9.43 1.65 -30.94
CA VAL A 4 8.32 1.24 -30.07
C VAL A 4 7.73 2.50 -29.44
N GLU A 5 6.46 2.74 -29.74
CA GLU A 5 5.64 3.75 -29.07
C GLU A 5 4.84 3.09 -27.95
N TYR A 6 4.70 3.78 -26.81
CA TYR A 6 3.97 3.28 -25.66
C TYR A 6 3.24 4.41 -24.94
N ASP A 7 2.04 4.10 -24.44
CA ASP A 7 1.22 4.99 -23.63
C ASP A 7 0.80 4.29 -22.34
N ARG A 8 0.61 5.09 -21.29
CA ARG A 8 0.11 4.59 -20.00
C ARG A 8 -1.39 4.30 -20.11
N VAL A 9 -1.78 3.08 -19.81
CA VAL A 9 -3.18 2.63 -19.79
C VAL A 9 -3.59 2.16 -18.40
N SER A 10 -4.89 2.26 -18.10
CA SER A 10 -5.44 1.80 -16.82
C SER A 10 -5.26 0.28 -16.67
N CYS A 11 -4.63 -0.14 -15.57
CA CYS A 11 -4.49 -1.55 -15.22
C CYS A 11 -5.86 -2.15 -14.85
N GLN A 12 -6.15 -3.32 -15.40
CA GLN A 12 -7.37 -4.06 -15.11
C GLN A 12 -7.03 -5.42 -14.50
N TYR A 13 -7.67 -5.73 -13.36
CA TYR A 13 -7.54 -7.02 -12.68
C TYR A 13 -8.93 -7.64 -12.47
N PRO A 14 -9.52 -8.26 -13.50
CA PRO A 14 -10.88 -8.83 -13.41
C PRO A 14 -10.98 -9.88 -12.29
N GLY A 15 -12.01 -9.75 -11.45
CA GLY A 15 -12.27 -10.69 -10.35
C GLY A 15 -11.27 -10.60 -9.18
N LYS A 16 -10.38 -9.60 -9.16
CA LYS A 16 -9.43 -9.39 -8.08
C LYS A 16 -9.64 -8.03 -7.42
N THR A 17 -9.61 -8.01 -6.10
CA THR A 17 -9.59 -6.78 -5.30
C THR A 17 -8.16 -6.38 -5.00
N LEU A 18 -7.96 -5.13 -4.57
CA LEU A 18 -6.67 -4.69 -4.06
C LEU A 18 -6.30 -5.57 -2.85
N LEU A 19 -5.09 -6.12 -2.87
CA LEU A 19 -4.56 -6.90 -1.77
C LEU A 19 -3.37 -6.18 -1.14
N LEU A 20 -3.31 -6.21 0.19
CA LEU A 20 -2.12 -5.85 0.94
C LEU A 20 -1.39 -7.15 1.31
N LYS A 21 -0.16 -7.31 0.83
CA LYS A 21 0.69 -8.47 1.17
C LYS A 21 1.79 -8.02 2.13
N VAL A 22 1.85 -8.65 3.30
CA VAL A 22 2.99 -8.54 4.21
C VAL A 22 4.14 -9.38 3.65
N LEU A 23 5.33 -8.81 3.65
CA LEU A 23 6.53 -9.45 3.14
C LEU A 23 7.25 -10.25 4.23
N GLU A 24 8.05 -11.24 3.80
CA GLU A 24 8.76 -12.17 4.69
C GLU A 24 9.85 -11.50 5.54
N ASP A 25 10.37 -10.36 5.10
CA ASP A 25 11.33 -9.55 5.85
C ASP A 25 10.69 -8.80 7.04
N SER A 26 9.35 -8.78 7.11
CA SER A 26 8.60 -8.23 8.23
C SER A 26 8.88 -9.02 9.52
N ARG A 27 9.15 -8.30 10.60
CA ARG A 27 9.40 -8.83 11.94
C ARG A 27 8.36 -8.29 12.90
N TYR A 28 7.63 -9.21 13.53
CA TYR A 28 6.60 -8.88 14.51
C TYR A 28 7.11 -7.82 15.52
N ASN A 29 6.33 -6.74 15.68
CA ASN A 29 6.56 -5.65 16.63
C ASN A 29 7.89 -4.86 16.46
N SER A 30 8.65 -5.06 15.39
CA SER A 30 9.94 -4.36 15.19
C SER A 30 10.19 -3.86 13.77
N TYR A 31 9.50 -4.41 12.77
CA TYR A 31 9.61 -3.95 11.39
C TYR A 31 8.44 -4.49 10.59
N LEU A 32 7.65 -3.61 9.99
CA LEU A 32 6.61 -4.00 9.04
C LEU A 32 7.07 -3.69 7.63
N SER A 33 6.92 -4.66 6.73
CA SER A 33 7.19 -4.52 5.31
C SER A 33 6.02 -5.06 4.52
N MET A 34 5.50 -4.26 3.59
CA MET A 34 4.26 -4.58 2.90
C MET A 34 4.24 -4.02 1.48
N GLN A 35 3.49 -4.69 0.61
CA GLN A 35 3.29 -4.28 -0.78
C GLN A 35 1.81 -4.38 -1.18
N PHE A 36 1.41 -3.53 -2.12
CA PHE A 36 0.07 -3.54 -2.70
C PHE A 36 0.06 -4.36 -3.99
N LEU A 37 -0.93 -5.22 -4.14
CA LEU A 37 -1.13 -6.08 -5.31
C LEU A 37 -2.50 -5.83 -5.93
N HIS A 38 -2.58 -6.02 -7.26
CA HIS A 38 -3.81 -5.83 -8.04
C HIS A 38 -4.40 -4.41 -7.94
N GLN A 39 -3.53 -3.41 -7.89
CA GLN A 39 -3.96 -2.02 -7.94
C GLN A 39 -4.47 -1.71 -9.34
N ALA A 40 -5.78 -1.50 -9.45
CA ALA A 40 -6.43 -1.15 -10.71
C ALA A 40 -6.42 0.37 -10.92
N GLY A 41 -6.49 0.80 -12.17
CA GLY A 41 -6.43 2.21 -12.54
C GLY A 41 -5.13 2.58 -13.24
N SER A 42 -4.99 3.87 -13.56
CA SER A 42 -3.82 4.44 -14.22
C SER A 42 -2.92 5.23 -13.29
N TYR A 43 -3.17 5.20 -11.98
CA TYR A 43 -2.45 6.00 -10.98
C TYR A 43 -1.44 5.13 -10.22
N ASP A 44 -0.41 5.73 -9.64
CA ASP A 44 0.58 5.12 -8.76
C ASP A 44 0.32 5.51 -7.31
N ILE A 45 0.67 4.60 -6.38
CA ILE A 45 0.63 4.89 -4.95
C ILE A 45 1.83 5.76 -4.57
N THR A 46 1.57 6.97 -4.07
CA THR A 46 2.61 7.97 -3.75
C THR A 46 2.93 8.07 -2.26
N ALA A 47 1.97 7.75 -1.41
CA ALA A 47 2.15 7.77 0.04
C ALA A 47 1.30 6.69 0.70
N VAL A 48 1.77 6.15 1.82
CA VAL A 48 1.07 5.13 2.61
C VAL A 48 1.19 5.51 4.08
N GLN A 49 0.10 5.37 4.83
CA GLN A 49 0.07 5.63 6.26
C GLN A 49 -0.67 4.50 6.98
N VAL A 50 -0.20 4.18 8.18
CA VAL A 50 -0.80 3.20 9.10
C VAL A 50 -1.36 3.95 10.30
N PHE A 51 -2.56 3.61 10.74
CA PHE A 51 -3.13 4.20 11.94
C PHE A 51 -2.59 3.49 13.19
N ASP A 52 -2.16 4.29 14.16
CA ASP A 52 -1.78 3.83 15.49
C ASP A 52 -2.94 4.06 16.46
N ASP A 53 -3.57 2.97 16.90
CA ASP A 53 -4.68 2.99 17.85
C ASP A 53 -4.24 3.47 19.25
N GLU A 54 -2.97 3.30 19.63
CA GLU A 54 -2.47 3.70 20.95
C GLU A 54 -2.32 5.23 21.05
N ASN A 55 -1.75 5.85 20.00
CA ASN A 55 -1.48 7.29 19.95
C ASN A 55 -2.54 8.08 19.17
N LEU A 56 -3.52 7.40 18.56
CA LEU A 56 -4.58 7.97 17.71
C LEU A 56 -4.02 8.81 16.54
N GLU A 57 -2.91 8.37 15.95
CA GLU A 57 -2.20 9.11 14.90
C GLU A 57 -1.95 8.29 13.63
N TRP A 58 -1.70 8.99 12.51
CA TRP A 58 -1.34 8.37 11.24
C TRP A 58 0.18 8.35 11.06
N LEU A 59 0.77 7.17 11.18
CA LEU A 59 2.19 6.94 10.99
C LEU A 59 2.51 6.82 9.49
N PRO A 60 3.40 7.67 8.93
CA PRO A 60 3.82 7.55 7.54
C PRO A 60 4.72 6.33 7.34
N CYS A 61 4.47 5.56 6.28
CA CYS A 61 5.36 4.50 5.84
C CYS A 61 6.42 5.05 4.87
N LEU A 62 7.63 4.49 4.91
CA LEU A 62 8.69 4.85 3.97
C LEU A 62 8.67 3.90 2.78
N ARG A 63 8.90 4.42 1.57
CA ARG A 63 9.07 3.60 0.37
C ARG A 63 10.47 3.01 0.38
N ALA A 64 10.60 1.73 0.67
CA ALA A 64 11.90 1.06 0.77
C ALA A 64 12.53 0.88 -0.61
N TYR A 65 11.83 0.17 -1.50
CA TYR A 65 12.22 -0.04 -2.90
C TYR A 65 11.00 -0.51 -3.71
N GLY A 66 10.97 -0.22 -5.01
CA GLY A 66 9.84 -0.58 -5.88
C GLY A 66 8.49 -0.17 -5.29
N ALA A 67 7.58 -1.14 -5.13
CA ALA A 67 6.26 -0.97 -4.51
C ALA A 67 6.19 -1.42 -3.05
N VAL A 68 7.34 -1.54 -2.37
CA VAL A 68 7.45 -1.97 -0.97
C VAL A 68 7.48 -0.76 -0.03
N TRP A 69 6.63 -0.81 0.99
CA TRP A 69 6.48 0.19 2.04
C TRP A 69 6.83 -0.42 3.38
N ASN A 70 7.60 0.31 4.18
CA ASN A 70 8.02 -0.16 5.50
C ASN A 70 7.69 0.81 6.64
N LEU A 71 7.66 0.26 7.86
CA LEU A 71 7.44 0.99 9.09
C LEU A 71 8.27 0.34 10.21
N SER A 72 9.21 1.09 10.80
CA SER A 72 10.15 0.57 11.81
C SER A 72 9.52 0.27 13.17
N LYS A 73 8.36 0.86 13.47
CA LYS A 73 7.63 0.60 14.73
C LYS A 73 6.16 0.46 14.40
N PRO A 74 5.72 -0.72 13.94
CA PRO A 74 4.31 -0.93 13.64
C PRO A 74 3.48 -0.95 14.94
N PRO A 75 2.26 -0.40 14.93
CA PRO A 75 1.36 -0.49 16.08
C PRO A 75 0.90 -1.94 16.28
N LYS A 76 0.47 -2.23 17.50
CA LYS A 76 0.04 -3.58 17.88
C LYS A 76 -1.43 -3.79 17.55
N GLY A 77 -1.74 -4.93 16.96
CA GLY A 77 -3.12 -5.35 16.69
C GLY A 77 -3.53 -5.17 15.23
N PRO A 78 -4.84 -5.05 14.95
CA PRO A 78 -5.36 -4.83 13.60
C PRO A 78 -4.75 -3.56 13.00
N LEU A 79 -4.32 -3.62 11.73
CA LEU A 79 -3.76 -2.44 11.06
C LEU A 79 -4.81 -1.82 10.15
N THR A 80 -5.03 -0.52 10.36
CA THR A 80 -5.76 0.31 9.40
C THR A 80 -4.75 1.03 8.52
N VAL A 81 -4.85 0.82 7.21
CA VAL A 81 -3.91 1.39 6.22
C VAL A 81 -4.67 2.31 5.28
N LYS A 82 -4.09 3.47 4.99
CA LYS A 82 -4.55 4.37 3.93
C LYS A 82 -3.39 4.71 3.00
N PHE A 83 -3.70 5.07 1.76
CA PHE A 83 -2.70 5.44 0.77
C PHE A 83 -3.22 6.53 -0.18
N LEU A 84 -2.30 7.21 -0.84
CA LEU A 84 -2.55 8.30 -1.77
C LEU A 84 -2.15 7.88 -3.19
N LEU A 85 -2.91 8.33 -4.19
CA LEU A 85 -2.67 8.07 -5.62
C LEU A 85 -2.23 9.36 -6.35
N ASP A 86 -1.37 9.25 -7.37
CA ASP A 86 -0.90 10.40 -8.18
C ASP A 86 -1.93 10.91 -9.20
N GLY A 87 -2.92 11.68 -8.74
CA GLY A 87 -3.84 12.39 -9.65
C GLY A 87 -5.31 12.00 -9.53
N GLY A 88 -5.67 11.22 -8.50
CA GLY A 88 -7.05 11.10 -8.05
C GLY A 88 -7.41 12.21 -7.04
N PRO A 89 -8.70 12.55 -6.88
CA PRO A 89 -9.14 13.30 -5.69
C PRO A 89 -8.72 12.53 -4.43
N CYS A 90 -8.42 13.24 -3.33
CA CYS A 90 -8.24 12.70 -1.98
C CYS A 90 -9.51 11.96 -1.51
N ALA A 91 -9.88 10.86 -2.14
CA ALA A 91 -10.91 9.96 -1.66
C ALA A 91 -10.23 9.01 -0.67
N PRO A 92 -10.55 9.07 0.63
CA PRO A 92 -10.17 8.00 1.54
C PRO A 92 -10.87 6.73 1.03
N ALA A 93 -10.13 5.82 0.42
CA ALA A 93 -10.61 4.46 0.24
C ALA A 93 -10.33 3.73 1.57
N PRO A 94 -11.33 3.46 2.42
CA PRO A 94 -11.13 2.59 3.56
C PRO A 94 -10.86 1.19 3.01
N ILE A 95 -9.60 0.77 3.05
CA ILE A 95 -9.26 -0.64 2.84
C ILE A 95 -9.10 -1.25 4.21
N LEU A 96 -10.17 -1.95 4.63
CA LEU A 96 -10.13 -2.82 5.78
C LEU A 96 -9.23 -4.00 5.42
N VAL A 97 -8.02 -4.03 5.96
CA VAL A 97 -7.17 -5.23 5.93
C VAL A 97 -7.74 -6.17 6.98
N SER A 98 -8.73 -6.99 6.59
CA SER A 98 -9.19 -8.07 7.43
C SER A 98 -8.26 -9.27 7.26
N GLN A 99 -7.75 -9.73 8.40
CA GLN A 99 -7.06 -10.99 8.67
C GLN A 99 -5.52 -10.96 8.62
N TRP A 100 -4.97 -10.74 9.80
CA TRP A 100 -3.81 -11.45 10.30
C TRP A 100 -4.15 -12.94 10.39
N ILE A 101 -3.44 -13.79 9.65
CA ILE A 101 -3.28 -15.21 9.97
C ILE A 101 -1.80 -15.41 10.28
#